data_AF-A0A2K3JEL3-F1
#
_entry.id   AF-A0A2K3JEL3-F1
#
_cell.length_a   1.000
_cell.length_b   1.000
_cell.length_c   1.000
_cell.angle_alpha   90.00
_cell.angle_beta   90.00
_cell.angle_gamma   90.00
#
_symmetry.space_group_name_H-M   'P 1'
#
loop_
_entity.id
_entity.type
_entity.pdbx_description
1 polymer ?
#
loop_
_entity_poly.entity_id
_entity_poly.type
_entity_poly.pdbx_seq_one_letter_code
_entity_poly.pdbx_strand_id
1 'polypeptide(L)'
;MHKKKAELIEFIADIKTKKQIEKEIQTRYTIYEELVDTDTIAFLLVDELGRNIQSITKIANLTPNGDHTVIGRVLSISEKKTFKRKNGTPGRVINLEIADDSGTCRLVLWNGDID
;
A
#
# COMPACT_ATOMS: atom_id res chain seq x y z
N MET A 1 -4.51 -12.06 -16.09
CA MET A 1 -5.93 -11.84 -16.48
C MET A 1 -6.27 -10.41 -16.10
N HIS A 2 -6.66 -9.55 -17.05
CA HIS A 2 -7.03 -8.16 -16.72
C HIS A 2 -8.29 -8.15 -15.85
N LYS A 3 -8.18 -7.55 -14.66
CA LYS A 3 -9.31 -7.34 -13.75
C LYS A 3 -10.16 -6.18 -14.23
N LYS A 4 -11.47 -6.30 -14.07
CA LYS A 4 -12.41 -5.21 -14.37
C LYS A 4 -12.44 -4.18 -13.25
N LYS A 5 -12.78 -2.93 -13.57
CA LYS A 5 -12.97 -1.83 -12.60
C LYS A 5 -13.74 -2.26 -11.36
N ALA A 6 -14.85 -2.99 -11.54
CA ALA A 6 -15.68 -3.45 -10.44
C ALA A 6 -14.92 -4.32 -9.44
N GLU A 7 -14.03 -5.21 -9.91
CA GLU A 7 -13.19 -6.02 -9.04
C GLU A 7 -12.08 -5.19 -8.36
N LEU A 8 -11.49 -4.25 -9.10
CA LEU A 8 -10.39 -3.41 -8.61
C LEU A 8 -10.86 -2.46 -7.50
N ILE A 9 -12.08 -1.93 -7.60
CA ILE A 9 -12.69 -1.09 -6.57
C ILE A 9 -12.76 -1.82 -5.22
N GLU A 10 -13.03 -3.12 -5.21
CA GLU A 10 -13.11 -3.89 -3.95
C GLU A 10 -11.76 -3.94 -3.21
N PHE A 11 -10.63 -3.84 -3.92
CA PHE A 11 -9.30 -3.88 -3.29
C PHE A 11 -8.94 -2.62 -2.50
N ILE A 12 -9.65 -1.52 -2.73
CA ILE A 12 -9.40 -0.23 -2.07
C ILE A 12 -10.64 0.30 -1.33
N ALA A 13 -11.67 -0.54 -1.20
CA ALA A 13 -12.93 -0.20 -0.53
C ALA A 13 -12.77 -0.02 1.00
N ASP A 14 -11.69 -0.54 1.59
CA ASP A 14 -11.31 -0.32 2.98
C ASP A 14 -10.71 1.09 3.21
N ILE A 15 -10.16 1.71 2.17
CA ILE A 15 -9.48 3.02 2.25
C ILE A 15 -10.45 4.15 1.90
N LYS A 16 -11.28 3.97 0.86
CA LYS A 16 -12.21 4.99 0.34
C LYS A 16 -13.55 4.37 0.03
N THR A 17 -14.62 5.15 0.15
CA THR A 17 -15.96 4.69 -0.26
C THR A 17 -16.03 4.49 -1.78
N LYS A 18 -16.83 3.54 -2.25
CA LYS A 18 -17.05 3.29 -3.69
C LYS A 18 -17.38 4.57 -4.47
N LYS A 19 -18.22 5.44 -3.89
CA LYS A 19 -18.59 6.74 -4.47
C LYS A 19 -17.38 7.68 -4.63
N GLN A 20 -16.48 7.73 -3.66
CA GLN A 20 -15.25 8.52 -3.76
C GLN A 20 -14.31 7.96 -4.84
N ILE A 21 -14.16 6.64 -4.89
CA ILE A 21 -13.34 5.95 -5.88
C ILE A 21 -13.87 6.21 -7.30
N GLU A 22 -15.18 6.05 -7.52
CA GLU A 22 -15.80 6.33 -8.82
C GLU A 22 -15.65 7.78 -9.23
N LYS A 23 -15.81 8.73 -8.30
CA LYS A 23 -15.59 10.16 -8.57
C LYS A 23 -14.14 10.43 -8.99
N GLU A 24 -13.17 9.80 -8.32
CA GLU A 24 -11.76 9.94 -8.64
C GLU A 24 -11.40 9.33 -10.00
N ILE A 25 -11.94 8.13 -10.31
CA ILE A 25 -11.80 7.50 -11.63
C ILE A 25 -12.34 8.43 -12.71
N GLN A 26 -13.54 8.99 -12.53
CA GLN A 26 -14.14 9.88 -13.51
C GLN A 26 -13.34 11.18 -13.69
N THR A 27 -12.81 11.72 -12.59
CA THR A 27 -11.96 12.92 -12.64
C THR A 27 -10.69 12.66 -13.45
N ARG A 28 -10.02 11.53 -13.21
CA ARG A 28 -8.82 11.14 -13.97
C ARG A 28 -9.15 10.82 -15.43
N TYR A 29 -10.30 10.20 -15.72
CA TYR A 29 -10.74 9.91 -17.09
C TYR A 29 -10.86 11.19 -17.93
N THR A 30 -11.45 12.24 -17.34
CA THR A 30 -11.53 13.55 -17.98
C THR A 30 -10.16 14.23 -18.10
N ILE A 31 -9.30 14.14 -17.07
CA ILE A 31 -7.94 14.70 -17.12
C ILE A 31 -7.09 14.06 -18.22
N TYR A 32 -7.25 12.76 -18.45
CA TYR A 32 -6.54 12.03 -19.49
C TYR A 32 -7.20 12.15 -20.87
N GLU A 33 -8.16 13.06 -21.04
CA GLU A 33 -8.87 13.28 -22.31
C GLU A 33 -9.41 11.99 -22.91
N GLU A 34 -9.91 11.08 -22.06
CA GLU A 34 -10.47 9.79 -22.46
C GLU A 34 -9.48 8.82 -23.13
N LEU A 35 -8.17 9.14 -23.15
CA LEU A 35 -7.13 8.29 -23.73
C LEU A 35 -6.87 7.03 -22.89
N VAL A 36 -7.21 7.07 -21.60
CA VAL A 36 -7.03 5.98 -20.64
C VAL A 36 -8.40 5.52 -20.17
N ASP A 37 -8.70 4.23 -20.36
CA ASP A 37 -9.98 3.66 -19.98
C ASP A 37 -10.14 3.55 -18.44
N THR A 38 -11.38 3.42 -17.99
CA THR A 38 -11.68 3.40 -16.54
C THR A 38 -11.16 2.16 -15.81
N ASP A 39 -10.96 1.02 -16.50
CA ASP A 39 -10.36 -0.18 -15.88
C ASP A 39 -8.87 0.10 -15.59
N THR A 40 -8.15 0.72 -16.54
CA THR A 40 -6.75 1.12 -16.37
C THR A 40 -6.59 2.17 -15.27
N ILE A 41 -7.46 3.18 -15.22
CA ILE A 41 -7.43 4.19 -14.13
C ILE A 41 -7.69 3.54 -12.77
N ALA A 42 -8.64 2.62 -12.69
CA ALA A 42 -8.90 1.87 -11.46
C ALA A 42 -7.68 1.04 -11.03
N PHE A 43 -6.97 0.44 -12.00
CA PHE A 43 -5.75 -0.31 -11.72
C PHE A 43 -4.65 0.61 -11.16
N LEU A 44 -4.42 1.77 -11.77
CA LEU A 44 -3.45 2.76 -11.29
C LEU A 44 -3.77 3.23 -9.87
N LEU A 45 -5.05 3.42 -9.54
CA LEU A 45 -5.46 3.77 -8.17
C LEU A 45 -5.17 2.66 -7.17
N VAL A 46 -5.43 1.41 -7.53
CA VAL A 46 -5.11 0.25 -6.68
C VAL A 46 -3.61 0.13 -6.43
N ASP A 47 -2.80 0.38 -7.46
CA ASP A 47 -1.34 0.39 -7.39
C ASP A 47 -0.81 1.53 -6.52
N GLU A 48 -1.28 2.76 -6.76
CA GLU A 48 -0.94 3.96 -5.98
C GLU A 48 -1.30 3.82 -4.49
N LEU A 49 -2.40 3.11 -4.19
CA LEU A 49 -2.84 2.84 -2.82
C LEU A 49 -2.19 1.58 -2.21
N GLY A 50 -1.23 0.95 -2.89
CA GLY A 50 -0.50 -0.21 -2.40
C GLY A 50 -1.36 -1.45 -2.16
N ARG A 51 -2.48 -1.58 -2.90
CA ARG A 51 -3.42 -2.72 -2.83
C ARG A 51 -3.32 -3.63 -4.06
N ASN A 52 -2.34 -3.40 -4.92
CA ASN A 52 -2.13 -4.22 -6.10
C ASN A 52 -1.56 -5.60 -5.73
N ILE A 53 -2.42 -6.61 -5.69
CA ILE A 53 -2.04 -8.00 -5.40
C ILE A 53 -1.60 -8.79 -6.63
N GLN A 54 -1.43 -8.17 -7.80
CA GLN A 54 -1.08 -8.91 -9.02
C GLN A 54 0.38 -9.37 -9.04
N SER A 55 1.27 -8.71 -8.29
CA SER A 55 2.69 -9.05 -8.20
C SER A 55 3.15 -9.19 -6.74
N ILE A 56 2.68 -10.26 -6.08
CA ILE A 56 3.09 -10.56 -4.72
C ILE A 56 4.53 -11.10 -4.75
N THR A 57 5.43 -10.38 -4.09
CA THR A 57 6.81 -10.82 -3.85
C THR A 57 6.87 -11.62 -2.56
N LYS A 58 7.52 -12.79 -2.60
CA LYS A 58 7.85 -13.56 -1.40
C LYS A 58 8.91 -12.84 -0.56
N ILE A 59 8.83 -12.89 0.76
CA ILE A 59 9.76 -12.20 1.66
C ILE A 59 11.23 -12.54 1.36
N ALA A 60 11.53 -13.81 1.08
CA ALA A 60 12.91 -14.24 0.76
C ALA A 60 13.47 -13.61 -0.52
N ASN A 61 12.62 -13.07 -1.40
CA ASN A 61 12.99 -12.52 -2.70
C ASN A 61 12.97 -10.98 -2.72
N LEU A 62 12.81 -10.32 -1.57
CA LEU A 62 12.85 -8.87 -1.48
C LEU A 62 14.23 -8.34 -1.89
N THR A 63 14.25 -7.33 -2.74
CA THR A 63 15.47 -6.66 -3.19
C THR A 63 15.48 -5.20 -2.76
N PRO A 64 16.65 -4.60 -2.46
CA PRO A 64 16.73 -3.16 -2.21
C PRO A 64 16.27 -2.34 -3.43
N ASN A 65 15.71 -1.15 -3.17
CA ASN A 65 15.30 -0.19 -4.19
C ASN A 65 14.22 -0.68 -5.18
N GLY A 66 13.39 -1.65 -4.78
CA GLY A 66 12.24 -2.12 -5.55
C GLY A 66 10.91 -1.89 -4.82
N ASP A 67 9.85 -1.69 -5.59
CA ASP A 67 8.48 -1.69 -5.07
C ASP A 67 7.96 -3.11 -5.01
N HIS A 68 7.62 -3.56 -3.81
CA HIS A 68 7.20 -4.93 -3.55
C HIS A 68 5.88 -4.94 -2.79
N THR A 69 4.91 -5.70 -3.28
CA THR A 69 3.72 -6.08 -2.49
C THR A 69 3.99 -7.43 -1.84
N VAL A 70 3.82 -7.53 -0.52
CA VAL A 70 4.03 -8.77 0.24
C VAL A 70 2.73 -9.14 0.94
N ILE A 71 2.43 -10.44 1.00
CA ILE A 71 1.39 -10.98 1.87
C ILE A 71 2.06 -11.85 2.92
N GLY A 72 1.91 -11.48 4.19
CA GLY A 72 2.48 -12.21 5.32
C GLY A 72 1.65 -12.06 6.58
N ARG A 73 1.93 -12.92 7.55
CA ARG A 73 1.37 -12.88 8.90
C ARG A 73 2.25 -12.01 9.79
N VAL A 74 1.62 -11.10 10.54
CA VAL A 74 2.29 -10.36 11.62
C VAL A 74 2.58 -11.34 12.77
N LEU A 75 3.85 -11.52 13.10
CA LEU A 75 4.29 -12.38 14.21
C LEU A 75 4.37 -11.61 15.53
N SER A 76 4.83 -10.36 15.48
CA SER A 76 4.90 -9.49 16.67
C SER A 76 4.86 -8.02 16.30
N ILE A 77 4.40 -7.20 17.25
CA ILE A 77 4.38 -5.74 17.16
C ILE A 77 5.11 -5.22 18.40
N SER A 78 6.15 -4.40 18.21
CA SER A 78 6.86 -3.79 19.33
C SER A 78 6.06 -2.65 19.95
N GLU A 79 6.38 -2.28 21.18
CA GLU A 79 5.88 -1.04 21.76
C GLU A 79 6.34 0.19 20.95
N LYS A 80 5.53 1.26 21.01
CA LYS A 80 5.83 2.56 20.40
C LYS A 80 6.97 3.24 21.13
N LYS A 81 8.09 3.44 20.43
CA LYS A 81 9.25 4.16 20.97
C LYS A 81 9.22 5.62 20.50
N THR A 82 9.42 6.54 21.43
CA THR A 82 9.51 7.98 21.17
C THR A 82 10.90 8.49 21.54
N PHE A 83 11.50 9.35 20.70
CA PHE A 83 12.84 9.89 20.90
C PHE A 83 12.91 11.36 20.46
N LYS A 84 13.90 12.12 20.95
CA LYS A 84 14.16 13.49 20.48
C LYS A 84 15.16 13.48 19.32
N ARG A 85 14.83 14.17 18.23
CA ARG A 85 15.74 14.37 17.09
C ARG A 85 16.71 15.51 17.37
N LYS A 86 17.79 15.60 16.57
CA LYS A 86 18.79 16.68 16.66
C LYS A 86 18.18 18.08 16.52
N ASN A 87 17.10 18.22 15.76
CA ASN A 87 16.37 19.48 15.57
C ASN A 87 15.30 19.75 16.67
N GLY A 88 15.28 18.96 17.75
CA GLY A 88 14.34 19.12 18.86
C GLY A 88 12.94 18.52 18.65
N THR A 89 12.59 18.11 17.44
CA THR A 89 11.27 17.50 17.15
C THR A 89 11.18 16.05 17.67
N PRO A 90 9.98 15.58 18.07
CA PRO A 90 9.80 14.19 18.48
C PRO A 90 9.80 13.25 17.27
N GLY A 91 10.57 12.17 17.34
CA GLY A 91 10.51 11.04 16.44
C GLY A 91 9.79 9.86 17.10
N ARG A 92 9.08 9.07 16.31
CA ARG A 92 8.35 7.88 16.76
C ARG A 92 8.64 6.70 15.85
N VAL A 93 8.79 5.50 16.42
CA VAL A 93 9.04 4.25 15.67
C VAL A 93 8.28 3.08 16.31
N ILE A 94 7.72 2.21 15.46
CA ILE A 94 7.21 0.88 15.81
C ILE A 94 7.83 -0.13 14.84
N ASN A 95 8.25 -1.28 15.37
CA ASN A 95 8.73 -2.40 14.57
C ASN A 95 7.69 -3.51 14.55
N LEU A 96 7.44 -4.07 13.37
CA LEU A 96 6.65 -5.28 13.19
C LEU A 96 7.57 -6.37 12.63
N GLU A 97 7.40 -7.59 13.13
CA GLU A 97 7.98 -8.78 12.50
C GLU A 97 6.89 -9.46 11.67
N ILE A 98 7.13 -9.61 10.37
CA ILE A 98 6.20 -10.25 9.43
C ILE A 98 6.83 -11.50 8.83
N ALA A 99 6.02 -12.49 8.50
CA ALA A 99 6.48 -13.74 7.93
C ALA A 99 5.53 -14.32 6.88
N ASP A 100 6.09 -14.98 5.89
CA ASP A 100 5.38 -15.84 4.95
C ASP A 100 6.02 -17.25 4.96
N ASP A 101 5.64 -18.11 4.03
CA ASP A 101 6.22 -19.44 3.84
C ASP A 101 7.68 -19.44 3.37
N SER A 102 8.20 -18.30 2.93
CA SER A 102 9.56 -18.14 2.41
C SER A 102 10.55 -17.57 3.44
N GLY A 103 10.08 -16.78 4.41
CA GLY A 103 10.95 -16.20 5.42
C GLY A 103 10.28 -15.15 6.31
N THR A 104 11.13 -14.42 7.04
CA THR A 104 10.72 -13.33 7.94
C THR A 104 11.37 -12.01 7.54
N CYS A 105 10.68 -10.90 7.78
CA CYS A 105 11.17 -9.55 7.53
C CYS A 105 10.70 -8.60 8.63
N ARG A 106 11.52 -7.57 8.92
CA ARG A 106 11.15 -6.49 9.83
C ARG A 106 10.63 -5.29 9.06
N LEU A 107 9.39 -4.91 9.35
CA LEU A 107 8.79 -3.66 8.90
C LEU A 107 8.99 -2.59 9.97
N VAL A 108 9.51 -1.43 9.58
CA VAL A 108 9.77 -0.29 10.47
C VAL A 108 8.86 0.86 10.07
N LEU A 109 7.92 1.20 10.95
CA LEU A 109 6.97 2.30 10.75
C LEU A 109 7.48 3.54 11.48
N TRP A 110 7.46 4.68 10.80
CA TRP A 110 7.99 5.94 11.31
C TRP A 110 6.92 7.03 11.38
N ASN A 111 6.88 7.74 12.50
CA ASN A 111 6.10 8.97 12.68
C ASN A 111 4.63 8.87 12.21
N GLY A 112 4.32 9.38 11.01
CA GLY A 112 2.96 9.40 10.45
C GLY A 112 2.46 8.00 10.07
N ASP A 113 3.36 7.04 9.83
CA ASP A 113 2.99 5.65 9.57
C ASP A 113 2.36 4.97 10.81
N ILE A 114 2.48 5.59 11.98
CA ILE A 114 2.04 5.08 13.29
C ILE A 114 0.69 5.69 13.71
N ASP A 115 0.24 6.75 13.04
CA ASP A 115 -0.99 7.48 13.39
C ASP A 115 -2.21 6.92 12.65
#